data_AF-A0A9X6NLQ3-F1
#
_entry.id   AF-A0A9X6NLQ3-F1
#
_cell.length_a   1.000
_cell.length_b   1.000
_cell.length_c   1.000
_cell.angle_alpha   90.00
_cell.angle_beta   90.00
_cell.angle_gamma   90.00
#
_symmetry.space_group_name_H-M   'P 1'
#
loop_
_entity.id
_entity.type
_entity.pdbx_description
1 polymer ?
#
loop_
_entity_poly.entity_id
_entity_poly.type
_entity_poly.pdbx_seq_one_letter_code
_entity_poly.pdbx_strand_id
1 'polypeptide(L)' 'MASAAAARKPTTYTVKPSGTQSGTVIFLHGLGDTGQGWSQMFQEIREPHLKYLFPTAASIPVTLNGGMRMPSW' A
#
# COMPACT_ATOMS: atom_id res chain seq x y z
N MET A 1 2.82 -9.42 -28.89
CA MET A 1 3.34 -8.12 -28.40
C MET A 1 2.53 -7.74 -27.16
N ALA A 2 3.03 -8.03 -25.96
CA ALA A 2 2.35 -7.58 -24.74
C ALA A 2 2.56 -6.07 -24.60
N SER A 3 1.49 -5.28 -24.75
CA SER A 3 1.53 -3.85 -24.50
C SER A 3 1.88 -3.62 -23.03
N ALA A 4 2.96 -2.89 -22.77
CA ALA A 4 3.25 -2.39 -21.43
C ALA A 4 2.17 -1.36 -21.08
N ALA A 5 1.14 -1.78 -20.35
CA ALA A 5 0.16 -0.88 -19.80
C ALA A 5 0.92 0.20 -19.00
N ALA A 6 0.67 1.48 -19.33
CA ALA A 6 1.28 2.61 -18.64
C ALA A 6 1.16 2.41 -17.12
N ALA A 7 2.27 2.49 -16.39
CA ALA A 7 2.31 2.27 -14.97
C ALA A 7 1.40 3.30 -14.28
N ARG A 8 0.20 2.86 -13.86
CA ARG A 8 -0.72 3.69 -13.09
C ARG A 8 -0.02 4.05 -11.79
N LYS A 9 0.02 5.35 -11.44
CA LYS A 9 0.55 5.78 -10.14
C LYS A 9 -0.09 4.92 -9.04
N PRO A 10 0.70 4.31 -8.14
CA PRO A 10 0.16 3.52 -7.03
C PRO A 10 -0.79 4.39 -6.20
N THR A 11 -1.95 3.83 -5.86
CA THR A 11 -2.85 4.47 -4.90
C THR A 11 -2.19 4.39 -3.53
N THR A 12 -1.97 5.53 -2.86
CA THR A 12 -1.39 5.58 -1.52
C THR A 12 -2.39 6.17 -0.54
N TYR A 13 -2.72 5.38 0.49
CA TYR A 13 -3.56 5.83 1.60
C TYR A 13 -2.68 6.50 2.65
N THR A 14 -3.13 7.64 3.17
CA THR A 14 -2.35 8.44 4.12
C THR A 14 -3.13 8.60 5.41
N VAL A 15 -2.52 8.19 6.53
CA VAL A 15 -3.00 8.55 7.87
C VAL A 15 -2.13 9.69 8.37
N LYS A 16 -2.77 10.84 8.59
CA LYS A 16 -2.09 12.05 9.07
C LYS A 16 -1.71 11.91 10.54
N PRO A 17 -0.56 12.47 10.96
CA PRO A 17 -0.23 12.63 12.37
C PRO A 17 -1.27 13.52 13.05
N SER A 18 -1.54 13.26 14.33
CA SER A 18 -2.41 14.10 15.15
C SER A 18 -1.65 15.13 15.99
N GLY A 19 -0.32 15.01 16.08
CA GLY A 19 0.59 15.98 16.68
C GLY A 19 1.66 16.48 15.71
N THR A 20 2.70 17.12 16.25
CA THR A 20 3.86 17.56 15.45
C THR A 20 4.56 16.35 14.85
N GLN A 21 4.60 16.28 13.52
CA GLN A 21 5.23 15.17 12.81
C GLN A 21 6.74 15.17 13.05
N SER A 22 7.26 14.07 13.61
CA SER A 22 8.71 13.83 13.75
C SER A 22 9.20 12.64 12.94
N GLY A 23 8.30 11.82 12.40
CA GLY A 23 8.66 10.64 11.62
C GLY A 23 7.60 10.25 10.58
N THR A 24 7.97 9.33 9.69
CA THR A 24 7.07 8.73 8.71
C THR A 24 7.31 7.23 8.62
N VAL A 25 6.22 6.47 8.66
CA VAL A 25 6.21 5.02 8.42
C VAL A 25 5.61 4.76 7.04
N ILE A 26 6.29 3.96 6.24
CA ILE A 26 5.76 3.44 4.97
C ILE A 26 5.54 1.94 5.18
N PHE A 27 4.29 1.51 5.12
CA PHE A 27 3.92 0.13 5.35
C PHE A 27 3.42 -0.51 4.04
N LEU A 28 4.06 -1.61 3.63
CA LEU A 28 3.72 -2.35 2.43
C LEU A 28 2.88 -3.56 2.83
N HIS A 29 1.69 -3.69 2.24
CA HIS A 29 0.82 -4.84 2.47
C HIS A 29 1.39 -6.13 1.86
N GLY A 30 0.87 -7.27 2.30
CA GLY A 30 1.21 -8.60 1.75
C GLY A 30 0.54 -8.89 0.39
N LEU A 31 0.89 -10.03 -0.22
CA LEU A 31 0.35 -10.47 -1.51
C LEU A 31 -1.18 -10.48 -1.54
N GLY A 32 -1.78 -9.86 -2.56
CA GLY A 32 -3.24 -9.86 -2.79
C GLY A 32 -4.04 -8.81 -2.03
N ASP A 33 -3.44 -8.12 -1.05
CA ASP A 33 -4.10 -7.11 -0.23
C ASP A 33 -3.99 -5.68 -0.83
N THR A 34 -4.41 -4.65 -0.09
CA THR A 34 -4.34 -3.24 -0.50
C THR A 34 -3.88 -2.35 0.65
N GLY A 35 -3.36 -1.16 0.34
CA GLY A 35 -3.05 -0.16 1.35
C GLY A 35 -4.26 0.32 2.15
N GLN A 36 -5.48 0.17 1.61
CA GLN A 36 -6.70 0.61 2.28
C GLN A 36 -6.96 -0.17 3.58
N GLY A 37 -6.92 -1.50 3.52
CA GLY A 37 -7.20 -2.36 4.68
C GLY A 37 -6.27 -2.06 5.85
N TRP A 38 -4.97 -1.95 5.56
CA TRP A 38 -3.96 -1.59 6.57
C TRP A 38 -4.12 -0.16 7.09
N SER A 39 -4.47 0.79 6.22
CA SER A 39 -4.70 2.18 6.66
C SER A 39 -5.84 2.31 7.67
N GLN A 40 -6.84 1.44 7.61
CA GLN A 40 -7.94 1.41 8.58
C GLN A 40 -7.48 0.80 9.91
N MET A 41 -6.81 -0.36 9.87
CA MET A 41 -6.26 -1.01 11.06
C MET A 41 -5.31 -0.09 11.85
N PHE A 42 -4.42 0.62 11.15
CA PHE A 42 -3.46 1.51 11.81
C PHE A 42 -4.10 2.75 12.45
N GLN A 43 -5.35 3.10 12.16
CA GLN A 43 -6.01 4.21 12.86
C GLN A 43 -6.17 3.94 14.35
N GLU A 44 -6.25 2.67 14.74
CA GLU A 44 -6.45 2.23 16.13
C GLU A 44 -5.15 2.23 16.95
N ILE A 45 -4.00 2.05 16.30
CA ILE A 45 -2.69 1.89 16.95
C ILE A 45 -1.68 2.99 16.61
N ARG A 46 -2.12 4.08 15.97
CA ARG A 46 -1.21 5.14 15.50
C ARG A 46 -0.60 5.94 16.63
N GLU A 47 0.70 6.18 16.52
CA GLU A 47 1.41 7.18 17.31
C GLU A 47 1.13 8.62 16.82
N PRO A 48 0.90 9.60 17.71
CA PRO A 48 0.54 10.98 17.34
C PRO A 48 1.57 11.72 16.48
N HIS A 49 2.86 11.42 16.65
CA HIS A 49 3.97 12.10 16.00
C HIS A 49 4.39 11.47 14.66
N LEU A 50 3.71 10.40 14.23
CA LEU A 50 4.03 9.65 13.01
C LEU A 50 2.98 9.88 11.91
N LYS A 51 3.45 10.13 10.69
CA LYS A 51 2.65 10.01 9.47
C LYS A 51 2.77 8.59 8.93
N TYR A 52 1.67 7.99 8.48
CA TYR A 52 1.69 6.66 7.88
C TYR A 52 1.26 6.71 6.42
N LEU A 53 2.00 6.00 5.57
CA LEU A 53 1.73 5.83 4.15
C LEU A 53 1.53 4.35 3.83
N PHE A 54 0.42 4.02 3.18
CA PHE A 54 0.05 2.67 2.78
C PHE A 54 -0.17 2.62 1.26
N PRO A 55 0.90 2.44 0.46
CA PRO A 55 0.76 2.25 -0.97
C PRO A 55 0.11 0.90 -1.29
N THR A 56 -0.71 0.87 -2.36
CA THR A 56 -1.24 -0.36 -2.95
C THR A 56 -0.38 -0.77 -4.13
N ALA A 57 0.09 -2.02 -4.12
CA ALA A 57 0.89 -2.59 -5.20
C ALA A 57 0.14 -2.63 -6.54
N ALA A 58 0.88 -2.71 -7.64
CA ALA A 58 0.26 -2.90 -8.95
C ALA A 58 -0.35 -4.31 -9.07
N SER A 59 -1.43 -4.44 -9.84
CA SER A 59 -1.99 -5.76 -10.16
C SER A 59 -1.19 -6.42 -11.29
N ILE A 60 -0.34 -7.38 -10.94
CA ILE A 60 0.57 -8.09 -11.84
C ILE A 60 0.31 -9.61 -11.77
N PRO A 61 0.61 -10.38 -12.83
CA PRO A 61 0.48 -11.83 -12.80
C PRO A 61 1.54 -12.44 -11.87
N VAL A 62 1.12 -13.33 -10.98
CA VAL A 62 2.00 -13.98 -9.99
C VAL A 62 2.19 -15.45 -10.36
N THR A 63 3.42 -15.83 -10.73
CA THR A 63 3.75 -17.19 -11.20
C THR A 63 3.43 -18.27 -10.17
N LEU A 64 3.74 -18.02 -8.88
CA LEU A 64 3.42 -18.95 -7.79
C LEU A 64 1.91 -19.23 -7.70
N ASN A 65 1.08 -18.26 -8.09
CA ASN A 65 -0.37 -18.35 -8.10
C ASN A 65 -0.92 -18.67 -9.49
N GLY A 66 -0.18 -19.43 -10.31
CA GLY A 66 -0.64 -19.85 -11.64
C GLY A 66 -0.89 -18.70 -12.62
N GLY A 67 -0.23 -17.55 -12.42
CA GLY A 67 -0.40 -16.36 -13.27
C GLY A 67 -1.61 -15.48 -12.92
N MET A 68 -2.31 -15.77 -11.82
CA MET A 68 -3.40 -14.91 -11.34
C MET A 68 -2.91 -13.46 -11.14
N ARG A 69 -3.68 -12.50 -11.64
CA ARG A 69 -3.41 -11.06 -11.45
C ARG A 69 -3.96 -10.59 -10.12
N MET A 70 -3.09 -10.08 -9.27
CA MET A 70 -3.46 -9.51 -7.98
C MET A 70 -2.42 -8.48 -7.55
N PRO A 71 -2.71 -7.62 -6.56
CA PRO A 71 -1.72 -6.71 -6.00
C PRO A 71 -0.46 -7.47 -5.55
N SER A 72 0.67 -7.19 -6.18
CA SER A 72 1.98 -7.75 -5.83
C SER A 72 3.07 -6.72 -6.08
N TRP A 73 4.02 -6.67 -5.14
CA TRP A 73 5.30 -5.99 -5.30
C TRP A 73 6.22 -6.84 -6.18
#